data_AF-A0A7R8H7R2-F1
#
_entry.id   AF-A0A7R8H7R2-F1
#
_cell.length_a   1.000
_cell.length_b   1.000
_cell.length_c   1.000
_cell.angle_alpha   90.00
_cell.angle_beta   90.00
_cell.angle_gamma   90.00
#
_symmetry.space_group_name_H-M   'P 1'
#
loop_
_entity.id
_entity.type
_entity.pdbx_description
1 polymer ?
#
loop_
_entity_poly.entity_id
_entity_poly.type
_entity_poly.pdbx_seq_one_letter_code
_entity_poly.pdbx_strand_id
1 'polypeptide(L)'
;MHTKKRLSCMLTSKKLDYFSTECIYSPEAYRGHARAFIKDLESIRPSAIMDIIHSGEQMIMKDSVMERLPSQGKCSKCGYISSMEICKACIMLEGLNKGIPRLGVGKSSKVAPARRKIGPIDF
;
A
#
# COMPACT_ATOMS: atom_id res chain seq x y z
N MET A 1 14.71 -15.46 10.89
CA MET A 1 15.54 -14.94 9.75
C MET A 1 15.63 -15.91 8.55
N HIS A 2 14.74 -16.91 8.46
CA HIS A 2 14.98 -18.09 7.60
C HIS A 2 14.41 -17.99 6.18
N THR A 3 13.29 -17.30 5.93
CA THR A 3 12.62 -17.31 4.62
C THR A 3 13.23 -16.37 3.58
N LYS A 4 13.52 -15.11 3.94
CA LYS A 4 14.19 -14.16 3.02
C LYS A 4 15.61 -14.61 2.63
N LYS A 5 16.36 -15.20 3.58
CA LYS A 5 17.68 -15.82 3.31
C LYS A 5 17.56 -17.06 2.43
N ARG A 6 16.55 -17.91 2.63
CA ARG A 6 16.29 -19.06 1.74
C ARG A 6 15.99 -18.61 0.31
N LEU A 7 15.10 -17.64 0.13
CA LEU A 7 14.74 -17.16 -1.20
C LEU A 7 15.95 -16.54 -1.92
N SER A 8 16.73 -15.72 -1.20
CA SER A 8 17.97 -15.14 -1.72
C SER A 8 18.98 -16.23 -2.12
N CYS A 9 19.16 -17.26 -1.30
CA CYS A 9 20.03 -18.40 -1.61
C CYS A 9 19.55 -19.20 -2.83
N MET A 10 18.23 -19.39 -2.99
CA MET A 10 17.64 -20.06 -4.15
C MET A 10 17.83 -19.24 -5.45
N LEU A 11 17.76 -17.91 -5.36
CA LEU A 11 17.98 -17.00 -6.48
C LEU A 11 19.45 -16.98 -6.92
N THR A 12 20.39 -16.94 -5.97
CA THR A 12 21.84 -17.02 -6.26
C THR A 12 22.24 -18.36 -6.84
N SER A 13 21.63 -19.45 -6.36
CA SER A 13 21.85 -20.81 -6.89
C SER A 13 21.38 -20.96 -8.34
N LYS A 14 20.43 -20.12 -8.77
CA LYS A 14 19.89 -20.09 -10.14
C LYS A 14 20.51 -18.99 -11.03
N LYS A 15 21.54 -18.27 -10.55
CA LYS A 15 22.15 -17.12 -11.24
C LYS A 15 21.14 -16.07 -11.71
N LEU A 16 20.11 -15.79 -10.90
CA LEU A 16 19.24 -14.63 -11.15
C LEU A 16 19.84 -13.39 -10.49
N ASP A 17 19.94 -12.31 -11.26
CA ASP A 17 20.32 -11.01 -10.72
C ASP A 17 19.25 -10.53 -9.72
N TYR A 18 19.66 -10.40 -8.47
CA TYR A 18 18.81 -9.95 -7.36
C TYR A 18 19.40 -8.69 -6.74
N PHE A 19 18.59 -7.65 -6.60
CA PHE A 19 18.98 -6.42 -5.94
C PHE A 19 18.39 -6.35 -4.53
N SER A 20 19.26 -6.19 -3.53
CA SER A 20 18.91 -6.27 -2.12
C SER A 20 18.90 -4.94 -1.39
N THR A 21 19.25 -3.83 -2.05
CA THR A 21 19.37 -2.55 -1.33
C THR A 21 18.00 -2.02 -0.94
N GLU A 22 17.93 -1.50 0.26
CA GLU A 22 16.73 -0.87 0.78
C GLU A 22 16.55 0.52 0.15
N CYS A 23 15.31 1.00 0.13
CA CYS A 23 14.99 2.30 -0.46
C CYS A 23 15.48 3.42 0.47
N ILE A 24 16.37 4.29 -0.02
CA ILE A 24 16.89 5.45 0.72
C ILE A 24 15.80 6.44 1.16
N TYR A 25 14.68 6.48 0.45
CA TYR A 25 13.58 7.41 0.71
C TYR A 25 12.61 6.90 1.80
N SER A 26 12.84 5.71 2.36
CA SER A 26 11.96 5.12 3.38
C SER A 26 12.76 4.46 4.52
N PRO A 27 13.55 5.24 5.28
CA PRO A 27 14.35 4.69 6.39
C PRO A 27 13.47 4.16 7.52
N GLU A 28 12.37 4.83 7.84
CA GLU A 28 11.45 4.48 8.93
C GLU A 28 10.21 3.72 8.43
N ALA A 29 10.43 2.65 7.67
CA ALA A 29 9.35 1.85 7.13
C ALA A 29 8.71 0.97 8.23
N TYR A 30 7.52 1.33 8.73
CA TYR A 30 6.79 0.58 9.77
C TYR A 30 6.59 -0.93 9.47
N ARG A 31 6.53 -1.30 8.18
CA ARG A 31 6.48 -2.72 7.75
C ARG A 31 7.71 -3.53 8.19
N GLY A 32 8.86 -2.89 8.41
CA GLY A 32 10.05 -3.51 8.97
C GLY A 32 9.86 -3.94 10.42
N HIS A 33 9.33 -3.04 11.26
CA HIS A 33 9.05 -3.30 12.68
C HIS A 33 8.04 -4.43 12.87
N ALA A 34 6.93 -4.44 12.12
CA ALA A 34 5.95 -5.53 12.20
C ALA A 34 6.57 -6.90 11.84
N ARG A 35 7.48 -6.94 10.86
CA ARG A 35 8.20 -8.18 10.49
C ARG A 35 9.23 -8.61 11.54
N ALA A 36 9.86 -7.67 12.24
CA ALA A 36 10.75 -8.00 13.35
C ALA A 36 9.94 -8.61 14.50
N PHE A 37 8.85 -7.93 14.90
CA PHE A 37 7.95 -8.41 15.95
C PHE A 37 7.40 -9.82 15.68
N ILE A 38 6.91 -10.09 14.47
CA ILE A 38 6.42 -11.43 14.12
C ILE A 38 7.53 -12.49 14.23
N LYS A 39 8.78 -12.16 13.87
CA LYS A 39 9.92 -13.08 14.02
C LYS A 39 10.30 -13.31 15.48
N ASP A 40 10.16 -12.29 16.31
CA ASP A 40 10.38 -12.41 17.75
C ASP A 40 9.32 -13.36 18.35
N LEU A 41 8.07 -13.28 17.88
CA LEU A 41 7.03 -14.26 18.23
C LEU A 41 7.33 -15.67 17.73
N GLU A 42 7.85 -15.83 16.50
CA GLU A 42 8.29 -17.14 15.98
C GLU A 42 9.36 -17.80 16.84
N SER A 43 10.23 -16.99 17.47
CA SER A 43 11.30 -17.51 18.33
C SER A 43 10.78 -18.22 19.58
N ILE A 44 9.60 -17.81 20.06
CA ILE A 44 8.92 -18.38 21.22
C ILE A 44 7.97 -19.50 20.78
N ARG A 45 7.21 -19.26 19.71
CA ARG A 45 6.24 -20.22 19.14
C ARG A 45 6.39 -20.30 17.63
N PRO A 46 6.91 -21.42 17.07
CA PRO A 46 7.13 -21.55 15.63
C PRO A 46 5.82 -21.54 14.83
N SER A 47 4.69 -21.92 15.43
CA SER A 47 3.37 -21.90 14.78
C SER A 47 2.73 -20.51 14.69
N ALA A 48 3.30 -19.48 15.33
CA ALA A 48 2.66 -18.17 15.48
C ALA A 48 2.24 -17.53 14.14
N ILE A 49 3.05 -17.65 13.09
CA ILE A 49 2.66 -17.14 11.77
C ILE A 49 1.44 -17.87 11.21
N MET A 50 1.40 -19.20 11.33
CA MET A 50 0.29 -20.00 10.81
C MET A 50 -1.00 -19.70 11.57
N ASP A 51 -0.92 -19.54 12.89
CA ASP A 51 -2.07 -19.19 13.72
C ASP A 51 -2.64 -17.81 13.36
N ILE A 52 -1.76 -16.83 13.07
CA ILE A 52 -2.17 -15.49 12.62
C ILE A 52 -2.86 -15.56 11.26
N ILE A 53 -2.32 -16.34 10.31
CA ILE A 53 -2.92 -16.51 8.99
C ILE A 53 -4.30 -17.16 9.12
N HIS A 54 -4.40 -18.25 9.88
CA HIS A 54 -5.65 -18.97 10.06
C HIS A 54 -6.72 -18.09 10.72
N SER A 55 -6.34 -17.32 11.73
CA SER A 55 -7.22 -16.33 12.38
C SER A 55 -7.67 -15.23 11.41
N GLY A 56 -6.79 -14.81 10.49
CA GLY A 56 -7.11 -13.81 9.46
C GLY A 56 -8.04 -14.33 8.38
N GLU A 57 -7.87 -15.59 7.95
CA GLU A 57 -8.74 -16.25 6.96
C GLU A 57 -10.14 -16.52 7.51
N GLN A 58 -10.25 -16.84 8.80
CA GLN A 58 -11.53 -17.05 9.48
C GLN A 58 -12.24 -15.75 9.89
N MET A 59 -11.62 -14.58 9.64
CA MET A 59 -12.20 -13.30 10.03
C MET A 59 -13.34 -12.92 9.09
N ILE A 60 -14.57 -13.24 9.50
CA ILE A 60 -15.79 -12.81 8.81
C ILE A 60 -16.22 -11.44 9.34
N MET A 61 -16.41 -10.48 8.44
CA MET A 61 -16.94 -9.15 8.76
C MET A 61 -18.47 -9.22 8.85
N LYS A 62 -19.05 -8.52 9.84
CA LYS A 62 -20.52 -8.42 9.96
C LYS A 62 -21.10 -7.71 8.73
N ASP A 63 -22.27 -8.16 8.27
CA ASP A 63 -22.97 -7.58 7.10
C ASP A 63 -23.22 -6.08 7.23
N SER A 64 -23.52 -5.62 8.45
CA SER A 64 -23.69 -4.19 8.79
C SER A 64 -22.46 -3.33 8.52
N VAL A 65 -21.27 -3.94 8.46
CA VAL A 65 -20.03 -3.25 8.08
C VAL A 65 -19.88 -3.29 6.56
N MET A 66 -20.21 -4.41 5.90
CA MET A 66 -20.16 -4.54 4.44
C MET A 66 -21.00 -3.50 3.72
N GLU A 67 -22.19 -3.19 4.23
CA GLU A 67 -23.09 -2.17 3.64
C GLU A 67 -22.53 -0.74 3.73
N ARG A 68 -21.62 -0.48 4.69
CA ARG A 68 -20.95 0.83 4.83
C ARG A 68 -19.71 0.98 3.95
N LEU A 69 -19.29 -0.05 3.22
CA LEU A 69 -18.17 0.10 2.31
C LEU A 69 -18.59 0.98 1.11
N PRO A 70 -17.74 1.93 0.70
CA PRO A 70 -18.01 2.72 -0.50
C PRO A 70 -18.08 1.79 -1.73
N SER A 71 -19.03 2.08 -2.61
CA SER A 71 -19.17 1.34 -3.87
C SER A 71 -17.90 1.46 -4.70
N GLN A 72 -17.52 0.36 -5.34
CA GLN A 72 -16.36 0.33 -6.23
C GLN A 72 -16.73 1.05 -7.54
N GLY A 73 -16.15 2.23 -7.76
CA GLY A 73 -16.27 2.98 -9.00
C GLY A 73 -15.03 2.88 -9.87
N LYS A 74 -15.07 3.60 -11.00
CA LYS A 74 -13.91 3.82 -11.88
C LYS A 74 -13.56 5.30 -11.89
N CYS A 75 -12.27 5.60 -11.90
CA CYS A 75 -11.79 6.96 -12.04
C CYS A 75 -12.16 7.52 -13.41
N SER A 76 -12.77 8.70 -13.46
CA SER A 76 -13.14 9.40 -14.70
C SER A 76 -11.95 9.81 -15.56
N LYS A 77 -10.74 9.81 -14.99
CA LYS A 77 -9.50 10.28 -15.64
C LYS A 77 -8.65 9.17 -16.24
N CYS A 78 -8.34 8.14 -15.45
CA CYS A 78 -7.47 7.03 -15.85
C CYS A 78 -8.21 5.70 -16.04
N GLY A 79 -9.51 5.63 -15.72
CA GLY A 79 -10.32 4.42 -15.84
C GLY A 79 -10.05 3.33 -14.79
N TYR A 80 -9.04 3.50 -13.93
CA TYR A 80 -8.73 2.54 -12.86
C TYR A 80 -9.75 2.55 -11.72
N ILE A 81 -9.83 1.45 -10.98
CA ILE A 81 -10.73 1.26 -9.84
C ILE A 81 -10.46 2.33 -8.78
N SER A 82 -11.52 3.01 -8.33
CA SER A 82 -11.45 4.10 -7.38
C SER A 82 -12.74 4.19 -6.58
N SER A 83 -12.64 4.47 -5.27
CA SER A 83 -13.78 4.78 -4.41
C SER A 83 -14.28 6.24 -4.57
N MET A 84 -13.52 7.07 -5.29
CA MET A 84 -13.84 8.46 -5.60
C MET A 84 -13.90 8.66 -7.12
N GLU A 85 -14.59 9.72 -7.58
CA GLU A 85 -14.66 10.07 -9.01
C GLU A 85 -13.27 10.21 -9.66
N ILE A 86 -12.29 10.74 -8.93
CA ILE A 86 -10.91 10.90 -9.40
C ILE A 86 -9.96 10.20 -8.42
N CYS A 87 -9.05 9.40 -8.98
CA CYS A 87 -8.11 8.60 -8.23
C CYS A 87 -7.14 9.48 -7.43
N LYS A 88 -6.72 9.02 -6.25
CA LYS A 88 -5.80 9.79 -5.40
C LYS A 88 -4.47 10.08 -6.10
N ALA A 89 -3.95 9.12 -6.89
CA ALA A 89 -2.75 9.30 -7.70
C ALA A 89 -2.92 10.43 -8.74
N CYS A 90 -4.09 10.48 -9.39
CA CYS A 90 -4.43 11.47 -10.40
C CYS A 90 -4.44 12.89 -9.81
N ILE A 91 -5.01 13.04 -8.60
CA ILE A 91 -5.02 14.30 -7.83
C ILE A 91 -3.60 14.71 -7.46
N MET A 92 -2.76 13.77 -7.02
CA MET A 92 -1.38 14.04 -6.64
C MET A 92 -0.51 14.44 -7.84
N LEU A 93 -0.67 13.77 -8.99
CA LEU A 93 0.04 14.12 -10.23
C LEU A 93 -0.29 15.55 -10.67
N GLU A 94 -1.57 15.93 -10.59
CA GLU A 94 -1.97 17.30 -10.90
C GLU A 94 -1.40 18.31 -9.90
N GLY A 95 -1.39 17.97 -8.60
CA GLY A 95 -0.73 18.77 -7.57
C GLY A 95 0.74 19.03 -7.89
N LEU A 96 1.45 18.00 -8.34
CA LEU A 96 2.85 18.12 -8.76
C LEU A 96 3.00 19.00 -9.99
N ASN A 97 2.20 18.79 -11.04
CA ASN A 97 2.27 19.57 -12.29
C ASN A 97 1.92 21.05 -12.09
N LYS A 98 1.08 21.37 -11.10
CA LYS A 98 0.68 22.75 -10.76
C LYS A 98 1.57 23.40 -9.70
N GLY A 99 2.59 22.71 -9.20
CA GLY A 99 3.47 23.22 -8.13
C GLY A 99 2.79 23.30 -6.76
N ILE A 100 1.71 22.57 -6.53
CA ILE A 100 0.97 22.48 -5.26
C ILE A 100 1.11 21.07 -4.67
N PRO A 101 2.29 20.68 -4.14
CA PRO A 101 2.56 19.31 -3.70
C PRO A 101 1.73 18.86 -2.48
N ARG A 102 1.08 19.81 -1.79
CA ARG A 102 0.17 19.52 -0.67
C ARG A 102 -1.24 19.10 -1.13
N LEU A 103 -1.54 19.23 -2.42
CA LEU A 103 -2.82 18.78 -2.99
C LEU A 103 -2.91 17.25 -2.91
N GLY A 104 -3.75 16.75 -1.99
CA GLY A 104 -3.94 15.32 -1.76
C GLY A 104 -3.09 14.72 -0.64
N VAL A 105 -2.06 15.41 -0.13
CA VAL A 105 -1.21 14.95 0.97
C VAL A 105 -1.55 15.73 2.25
N GLY A 106 -2.52 15.23 3.04
CA GLY A 106 -2.91 15.81 4.33
C GLY A 106 -4.43 15.86 4.57
N LYS A 107 -4.83 16.41 5.72
CA LYS A 107 -6.24 16.66 6.07
C LYS A 107 -6.85 17.66 5.07
N SER A 108 -8.00 17.32 4.49
CA SER A 108 -8.71 18.10 3.46
C SER A 108 -9.06 19.53 3.89
N SER A 109 -9.02 19.83 5.19
CA SER A 109 -9.42 21.11 5.77
C SER A 109 -8.46 22.28 5.51
N LYS A 110 -7.23 22.03 5.02
CA LYS A 110 -6.20 23.08 4.83
C LYS A 110 -5.87 23.41 3.37
N VAL A 111 -6.50 22.75 2.41
CA VAL A 111 -6.20 22.93 0.98
C VAL A 111 -7.44 23.42 0.27
N ALA A 112 -7.37 24.62 -0.33
CA ALA A 112 -8.47 25.17 -1.12
C ALA A 112 -8.91 24.13 -2.17
N PRO A 113 -10.22 23.87 -2.32
CA PRO A 113 -10.70 22.88 -3.26
C PRO A 113 -10.42 23.36 -4.68
N ALA A 114 -9.37 22.83 -5.30
CA ALA A 114 -9.20 22.92 -6.74
C ALA A 114 -10.22 21.99 -7.44
N ARG A 115 -11.52 22.24 -7.26
CA ARG A 115 -12.56 21.69 -8.13
C ARG A 115 -12.54 22.48 -9.42
N ARG A 116 -11.56 22.23 -10.29
CA ARG A 116 -11.65 22.62 -11.70
C ARG A 116 -11.57 21.35 -12.54
N LYS A 117 -12.33 21.33 -13.64
CA LYS A 117 -12.36 20.23 -14.60
C LYS A 117 -10.93 19.84 -14.96
N ILE A 118 -10.56 18.63 -14.59
CA ILE A 118 -9.19 18.15 -14.73
C ILE A 118 -9.10 17.53 -16.13
N GLY A 119 -8.44 18.22 -17.06
CA GLY A 119 -8.26 17.78 -18.45
C GLY A 119 -7.51 16.44 -18.57
N PRO A 120 -7.58 15.77 -19.73
CA PRO A 120 -7.00 14.43 -19.93
C PRO A 120 -5.51 14.37 -19.54
N ILE A 121 -5.07 13.19 -19.11
CA ILE A 121 -3.66 12.92 -18.83
C ILE A 121 -3.03 12.54 -20.17
N ASP A 122 -2.25 13.44 -20.76
CA ASP A 122 -1.45 13.09 -21.92
C ASP A 122 -0.24 12.27 -21.45
N PHE A 123 -0.04 11.09 -22.05
CA PHE A 123 1.12 10.23 -21.86
C PHE A 123 2.22 10.61 -22.84
#